data_AF-A0A8T7D1W6-F1
#
_entry.id   AF-A0A8T7D1W6-F1
#
_cell.length_a   1.000
_cell.length_b   1.000
_cell.length_c   1.000
_cell.angle_alpha   90.00
_cell.angle_beta   90.00
_cell.angle_gamma   90.00
#
_symmetry.space_group_name_H-M   'P 1'
#
loop_
_entity.id
_entity.type
_entity.pdbx_description
1 polymer ?
#
loop_
_entity_poly.entity_id
_entity_poly.type
_entity_poly.pdbx_seq_one_letter_code
_entity_poly.pdbx_strand_id
1 'polypeptide(L)' 'MSERLMVLPAKHFEHIHVLRMPDDMEEHEAFRHVTGVIASVQELESDCEWEDVAEALEEHGFEEVTFILGPELECR' A
#
# COMPACT_ATOMS: atom_id res chain seq x y z
N MET A 1 -20.46 3.97 0.89
CA MET A 1 -19.44 3.42 1.80
C MET A 1 -18.19 4.25 1.59
N SER A 2 -17.50 4.64 2.65
CA SER A 2 -16.23 5.37 2.54
C SER A 2 -15.14 4.39 2.13
N GLU A 3 -14.48 4.64 1.00
CA GLU A 3 -13.30 3.88 0.61
C GLU A 3 -12.21 4.05 1.69
N ARG A 4 -11.65 2.93 2.13
CA ARG A 4 -10.53 2.93 3.09
C ARG A 4 -9.25 2.76 2.30
N LEU A 5 -8.41 3.79 2.38
CA LEU A 5 -7.16 3.85 1.62
C LEU A 5 -5.98 3.73 2.58
N MET A 6 -4.98 2.96 2.18
CA MET A 6 -3.69 2.88 2.81
C MET A 6 -2.65 3.54 1.91
N VAL A 7 -1.94 4.53 2.43
CA VAL A 7 -0.80 5.13 1.73
C VAL A 7 0.46 4.39 2.16
N LEU A 8 1.22 3.88 1.19
CA LEU A 8 2.57 3.37 1.38
C LEU A 8 3.55 4.51 1.15
N PRO A 9 4.08 5.13 2.21
CA PRO A 9 4.97 6.27 2.05
C PRO A 9 6.33 5.81 1.54
N ALA A 10 6.93 6.63 0.70
CA ALA A 10 8.28 6.43 0.21
C ALA A 10 9.07 7.73 0.27
N LYS A 11 10.41 7.60 0.26
CA LYS A 11 11.32 8.75 0.25
C LYS A 11 11.20 9.58 -1.02
N HIS A 12 10.93 8.92 -2.14
CA HIS A 12 10.72 9.53 -3.45
C HIS A 12 9.25 9.43 -3.82
N PHE A 13 8.66 10.53 -4.30
CA PHE A 13 7.22 10.59 -4.57
C PHE A 13 6.77 9.60 -5.65
N GLU A 14 7.65 9.24 -6.58
CA GLU A 14 7.41 8.28 -7.66
C GLU A 14 7.20 6.85 -7.14
N HIS A 15 7.59 6.57 -5.89
CA HIS A 15 7.44 5.26 -5.24
C HIS A 15 6.38 5.28 -4.13
N ILE A 16 5.60 6.36 -4.03
CA ILE A 16 4.43 6.35 -3.15
C ILE A 16 3.35 5.55 -3.86
N HIS A 17 2.79 4.57 -3.16
CA HIS A 17 1.67 3.78 -3.64
C HIS A 17 0.47 3.98 -2.73
N VAL A 18 -0.72 3.87 -3.31
CA VAL A 18 -1.98 3.95 -2.56
C VAL A 18 -2.76 2.68 -2.83
N LEU A 19 -3.19 2.03 -1.76
CA LEU A 19 -3.96 0.80 -1.80
C LEU A 19 -5.38 1.06 -1.31
N ARG A 20 -6.36 0.49 -1.99
CA ARG A 20 -7.68 0.26 -1.41
C ARG A 20 -7.61 -0.95 -0.49
N MET A 21 -8.11 -0.79 0.73
CA MET A 21 -8.20 -1.87 1.71
C MET A 21 -9.44 -2.74 1.47
N PRO A 22 -9.36 -4.05 1.72
CA PRO A 22 -10.54 -4.93 1.68
C PRO A 22 -11.56 -4.51 2.76
N ASP A 23 -12.86 -4.64 2.47
CA ASP A 23 -13.94 -4.15 3.32
C ASP A 23 -14.09 -4.91 4.66
N ASP A 24 -13.59 -6.15 4.73
CA ASP A 24 -13.72 -7.06 5.85
C ASP A 24 -12.52 -7.06 6.82
N MET A 25 -11.53 -6.20 6.58
CA MET A 25 -10.30 -6.13 7.38
C MET A 25 -10.25 -4.90 8.27
N GLU A 26 -9.90 -5.03 9.55
CA GLU A 26 -9.73 -3.89 10.46
C GLU A 26 -8.40 -3.14 10.22
N GLU A 27 -8.31 -1.86 10.57
CA GLU A 27 -7.15 -1.00 10.22
C GLU A 27 -5.81 -1.55 10.73
N HIS A 28 -5.76 -1.95 12.01
CA HIS A 28 -4.55 -2.53 12.61
C HIS A 28 -4.20 -3.92 12.07
N GLU A 29 -5.20 -4.67 11.62
CA GLU A 29 -4.98 -5.96 10.97
C GLU A 29 -4.38 -5.76 9.58
N ALA A 30 -4.98 -4.88 8.77
CA ALA A 30 -4.47 -4.51 7.46
C ALA A 30 -3.05 -3.98 7.51
N PHE A 31 -2.73 -3.08 8.43
CA PHE A 31 -1.38 -2.56 8.59
C PHE A 31 -0.36 -3.68 8.87
N ARG A 32 -0.67 -4.59 9.79
CA ARG A 32 0.20 -5.72 10.11
C ARG A 32 0.33 -6.70 8.94
N HIS A 33 -0.77 -6.96 8.24
CA HIS A 33 -0.81 -7.87 7.10
C HIS A 33 0.07 -7.35 5.97
N VAL A 34 -0.14 -6.09 5.54
CA VAL A 34 0.67 -5.43 4.51
C VAL A 34 2.15 -5.42 4.89
N THR A 35 2.47 -5.12 6.15
CA THR A 35 3.87 -5.17 6.65
C THR A 35 4.48 -6.56 6.46
N GLY A 36 3.73 -7.62 6.79
CA GLY A 36 4.18 -9.00 6.63
C GLY A 36 4.37 -9.42 5.18
N VAL A 37 3.44 -9.03 4.30
CA VAL A 37 3.53 -9.31 2.85
C VAL A 37 4.77 -8.66 2.26
N ILE A 38 4.96 -7.36 2.50
CA ILE A 38 6.13 -6.62 2.00
C ILE A 38 7.44 -7.26 2.48
N ALA A 39 7.54 -7.57 3.78
CA ALA A 39 8.73 -8.22 4.34
C ALA A 39 8.99 -9.59 3.70
N SER A 40 7.94 -10.40 3.49
CA SER A 40 8.08 -11.73 2.89
C SER A 40 8.62 -11.66 1.46
N VAL A 41 8.14 -10.71 0.66
CA VAL A 41 8.62 -10.50 -0.72
C VAL A 41 10.08 -10.06 -0.72
N GLN A 42 10.43 -9.07 0.12
CA GLN A 42 11.79 -8.54 0.25
C GLN A 42 12.80 -9.57 0.77
N GLU A 43 12.36 -10.54 1.58
CA GLU A 43 13.21 -11.64 2.04
C GLU A 43 13.50 -12.68 0.95
N LEU A 44 12.55 -12.91 0.03
CA LEU A 44 12.70 -13.85 -1.07
C LEU A 44 13.59 -13.29 -2.19
N GLU A 45 13.44 -12.00 -2.49
CA GLU A 45 14.16 -11.33 -3.58
C GLU A 45 14.77 -10.01 -3.12
N SER A 46 16.10 -9.93 -3.10
CA SER A 46 16.83 -8.76 -2.61
C SER A 46 16.70 -7.52 -3.51
N ASP A 47 16.29 -7.72 -4.76
CA ASP A 47 16.03 -6.66 -5.77
C ASP A 47 14.54 -6.68 -6.19
N CYS A 48 13.62 -7.04 -5.29
CA CYS A 48 12.18 -7.06 -5.59
C CYS A 48 11.70 -5.70 -6.14
N GLU A 49 10.89 -5.73 -7.19
CA GLU A 49 10.25 -4.56 -7.78
C GLU A 49 8.89 -4.31 -7.12
N TRP A 50 8.25 -3.17 -7.44
CA TRP A 50 6.92 -2.87 -6.89
C TRP A 50 5.89 -3.90 -7.33
N GLU A 51 5.99 -4.35 -8.58
CA GLU A 51 5.11 -5.31 -9.21
C GLU A 51 5.01 -6.61 -8.39
N ASP A 52 6.12 -7.10 -7.84
CA ASP A 52 6.15 -8.31 -7.01
C ASP A 52 5.37 -8.11 -5.70
N VAL A 53 5.50 -6.92 -5.09
CA VAL A 53 4.78 -6.56 -3.87
C VAL A 53 3.29 -6.33 -4.16
N ALA A 54 2.97 -5.67 -5.28
CA ALA A 54 1.61 -5.38 -5.70
C ALA A 54 0.83 -6.68 -5.97
N GLU A 55 1.43 -7.63 -6.70
CA GLU A 55 0.83 -8.94 -6.96
C GLU A 55 0.53 -9.68 -5.65
N ALA A 56 1.50 -9.73 -4.73
CA ALA A 56 1.32 -10.39 -3.45
C ALA A 56 0.23 -9.72 -2.59
N LEU A 57 0.09 -8.40 -2.65
CA LEU A 57 -0.96 -7.66 -1.95
C LEU A 57 -2.34 -7.88 -2.57
N GLU A 58 -2.42 -7.98 -3.90
CA GLU A 58 -3.66 -8.25 -4.64
C GLU A 58 -4.25 -9.62 -4.28
N GLU A 59 -3.42 -10.65 -4.11
CA GLU A 59 -3.84 -11.96 -3.61
C GLU A 59 -4.53 -11.90 -2.24
N HIS A 60 -4.27 -10.85 -1.47
CA HIS A 60 -4.86 -10.59 -0.15
C HIS A 60 -5.99 -9.56 -0.17
N GLY A 61 -6.47 -9.15 -1.34
CA GLY A 61 -7.62 -8.25 -1.51
C GLY A 61 -7.29 -6.77 -1.37
N PHE A 62 -6.01 -6.39 -1.40
CA PHE A 62 -5.59 -5.01 -1.54
C PHE A 62 -5.48 -4.64 -3.01
N GLU A 63 -5.97 -3.48 -3.41
CA GLU A 63 -5.92 -3.06 -4.81
C GLU A 63 -5.16 -1.75 -4.95
N GLU A 64 -4.17 -1.68 -5.83
CA GLU A 64 -3.50 -0.42 -6.14
C GLU A 64 -4.48 0.54 -6.82
N VAL A 65 -4.49 1.79 -6.35
CA VAL A 65 -5.29 2.87 -6.94
C VAL A 65 -4.40 3.97 -7.46
N THR A 66 -4.71 4.46 -8.66
CA THR A 66 -4.02 5.61 -9.23
C THR A 66 -4.37 6.88 -8.45
N PHE A 67 -3.36 7.65 -8.09
CA PHE A 67 -3.53 8.92 -7.39
C PHE A 67 -2.68 10.02 -8.03
N ILE A 68 -2.98 11.27 -7.68
CA ILE A 68 -2.16 12.44 -8.00
C ILE A 68 -1.77 13.09 -6.68
N LEU A 69 -0.46 13.28 -6.47
CA LEU A 69 0.01 14.05 -5.33
C LEU A 69 -0.33 15.53 -5.55
N GLY A 70 -1.30 16.03 -4.78
CA GLY A 70 -1.72 17.41 -4.81
C GLY A 70 -0.76 18.36 -4.09
N PRO A 71 -1.02 19.69 -4.12
CA PRO A 71 -0.29 20.65 -3.32
C PRO A 71 -0.50 20.42 -1.82
N GLU A 72 0.47 20.86 -1.01
CA GLU A 72 0.34 20.88 0.44
C GLU A 72 -0.80 21.83 0.86
N LEU A 73 -1.67 21.37 1.77
CA LEU A 73 -2.80 22.13 2.29
C LEU A 73 -2.56 22.46 3.77
N GLU A 74 -2.18 23.70 4.05
CA GLU A 74 -1.99 24.19 5.43
C GLU A 74 -3.26 24.88 5.98
N CYS A 75 -4.40 24.19 6.02
CA CYS A 75 -5.61 24.72 6.66
C CYS A 75 -5.79 24.12 8.07
N ARG A 76 -6.06 24.98 9.07
CA ARG A 76 -6.38 24.58 10.45
C ARG A 76 -7.88 24.46 10.67
#